data_AF-A0A1A9BP86-F1
#
_entry.id   AF-A0A1A9BP86-F1
#
_cell.length_a   1.000
_cell.length_b   1.000
_cell.length_c   1.000
_cell.angle_alpha   90.00
_cell.angle_beta   90.00
_cell.angle_gamma   90.00
#
_symmetry.space_group_name_H-M   'P 1'
#
loop_
_entity.id
_entity.type
_entity.pdbx_description
1 polymer ?
#
loop_
_entity_poly.entity_id
_entity_poly.type
_entity_poly.pdbx_seq_one_letter_code
_entity_poly.pdbx_strand_id
1 'polypeptide(L)'
;MNTTEETRATPVDIAAMRTVVAEVLPPEVTPTDPAPLNRLIGLLRGHIERLIPEVEQAAAQRPVDEVPRYVALACVTEARGKLEAVPALLPYDMAAQARRLGRSLVALCDHYEALADVRVCLACDRPIRPGEATQPYDQDSPSGGAMRSGRVHDCCINTVRYSGR
;
A
#
# COMPACT_ATOMS: atom_id res chain seq x y z
N MET A 1 32.60 -19.62 2.76
CA MET A 1 32.21 -18.88 1.56
C MET A 1 30.70 -18.85 1.54
N ASN A 2 30.11 -17.68 1.81
CA ASN A 2 28.66 -17.48 1.93
C ASN A 2 28.03 -17.36 0.53
N THR A 3 26.88 -17.99 0.33
CA THR A 3 25.93 -17.59 -0.70
C THR A 3 24.55 -17.60 -0.06
N THR A 4 24.16 -16.45 0.48
CA THR A 4 22.77 -16.14 0.81
C THR A 4 22.04 -15.98 -0.51
N GLU A 5 21.31 -17.03 -0.93
CA GLU A 5 20.29 -16.91 -1.96
C GLU A 5 19.16 -16.02 -1.40
N GLU A 6 19.21 -14.75 -1.78
CA GLU A 6 18.15 -13.78 -1.55
C GLU A 6 16.96 -14.20 -2.43
N THR A 7 16.06 -15.01 -1.86
CA THR A 7 14.78 -15.37 -2.46
C THR A 7 14.03 -14.08 -2.81
N ARG A 8 14.12 -13.63 -4.06
CA ARG A 8 13.21 -12.62 -4.60
C ARG A 8 11.80 -13.19 -4.52
N ALA A 9 11.08 -12.83 -3.46
CA ALA A 9 9.69 -13.17 -3.28
C ALA A 9 8.91 -12.78 -4.54
N THR A 10 8.06 -13.70 -5.04
CA THR A 10 7.20 -13.43 -6.18
C THR A 10 6.37 -12.17 -5.90
N PRO A 11 6.30 -11.20 -6.84
CA PRO A 11 5.49 -10.00 -6.69
C PRO A 11 4.05 -10.36 -6.29
N VAL A 12 3.45 -9.55 -5.41
CA VAL A 12 2.05 -9.76 -5.03
C VAL A 12 1.14 -9.51 -6.24
N ASP A 13 0.23 -10.45 -6.48
CA ASP A 13 -0.78 -10.34 -7.54
C ASP A 13 -2.01 -9.56 -7.03
N ILE A 14 -1.95 -8.24 -7.19
CA ILE A 14 -3.03 -7.33 -6.81
C ILE A 14 -4.31 -7.58 -7.61
N ALA A 15 -4.20 -8.00 -8.87
CA ALA A 15 -5.35 -8.30 -9.73
C ALA A 15 -6.10 -9.55 -9.23
N ALA A 16 -5.37 -10.59 -8.83
CA ALA A 16 -5.95 -11.77 -8.20
C ALA A 16 -6.65 -11.42 -6.87
N MET A 17 -6.02 -10.59 -6.02
CA MET A 17 -6.63 -10.14 -4.76
C MET A 17 -7.95 -9.38 -4.99
N ARG A 18 -7.98 -8.46 -5.96
CA ARG A 18 -9.19 -7.71 -6.34
C ARG A 18 -10.30 -8.62 -6.89
N THR A 19 -9.93 -9.70 -7.59
CA THR A 19 -10.89 -10.70 -8.05
C THR A 19 -11.60 -11.37 -6.88
N VAL A 20 -10.85 -11.80 -5.85
CA VAL A 20 -11.44 -12.41 -4.63
C VAL A 20 -12.34 -11.42 -3.89
N VAL A 21 -11.95 -10.15 -3.82
CA VAL A 21 -12.77 -9.09 -3.23
C VAL A 21 -14.11 -8.92 -3.94
N ALA A 22 -14.13 -9.03 -5.28
CA ALA A 22 -15.34 -8.85 -6.08
C ALA A 22 -16.42 -9.90 -5.73
N GLU A 23 -16.02 -11.06 -5.22
CA GLU A 23 -16.93 -12.12 -4.76
C GLU A 23 -17.61 -11.82 -3.41
N VAL A 24 -17.18 -10.78 -2.69
CA VAL A 24 -17.67 -10.51 -1.32
C VAL A 24 -18.19 -9.08 -1.10
N LEU A 25 -17.79 -8.08 -1.89
CA LEU A 25 -18.19 -6.69 -1.59
C LEU A 25 -19.64 -6.36 -1.92
N PRO A 26 -20.19 -6.70 -3.10
CA PRO A 26 -21.61 -6.50 -3.36
C PRO A 26 -22.43 -7.44 -2.46
N PRO A 27 -23.36 -6.92 -1.64
CA PRO A 27 -24.21 -7.75 -0.80
C PRO A 27 -24.98 -8.82 -1.60
N GLU A 28 -25.32 -8.52 -2.85
CA GLU A 28 -26.11 -9.36 -3.74
C GLU A 28 -25.33 -10.58 -4.26
N VAL A 29 -24.00 -10.49 -4.28
CA VAL A 29 -23.12 -11.59 -4.76
C VAL A 29 -22.45 -12.34 -3.62
N THR A 30 -22.54 -11.82 -2.39
CA THR A 30 -21.93 -12.46 -1.22
C THR A 30 -22.65 -13.78 -0.92
N PRO A 31 -21.93 -14.92 -0.84
CA PRO A 31 -22.56 -16.19 -0.51
C PRO A 31 -23.25 -16.15 0.85
N THR A 32 -24.40 -16.81 0.97
CA THR A 32 -25.11 -16.97 2.25
C THR A 32 -24.77 -18.28 2.95
N ASP A 33 -24.19 -19.24 2.22
CA ASP A 33 -23.88 -20.56 2.74
C ASP A 33 -22.57 -20.55 3.55
N PRO A 34 -22.50 -21.27 4.69
CA PRO A 34 -21.32 -21.26 5.56
C PRO A 34 -20.04 -21.78 4.91
N ALA A 35 -20.13 -22.80 4.07
CA ALA A 35 -18.95 -23.43 3.47
C ALA A 35 -18.23 -22.50 2.46
N PRO A 36 -18.91 -21.89 1.47
CA PRO A 36 -18.32 -20.84 0.64
C PRO A 36 -17.79 -19.65 1.44
N LEU A 37 -18.52 -19.21 2.46
CA LEU A 37 -18.08 -18.09 3.32
C LEU A 37 -16.79 -18.40 4.07
N ASN A 38 -16.66 -19.60 4.66
CA ASN A 38 -15.42 -20.03 5.33
C ASN A 38 -14.24 -20.03 4.36
N ARG A 39 -14.44 -20.51 3.13
CA ARG A 39 -13.42 -20.50 2.08
C ARG A 39 -12.99 -19.08 1.73
N LEU A 40 -13.94 -18.18 1.49
CA LEU A 40 -13.66 -16.78 1.17
C LEU A 40 -12.96 -16.06 2.32
N ILE A 41 -13.41 -16.26 3.56
CA ILE A 41 -12.75 -15.70 4.75
C ILE A 41 -11.30 -16.19 4.81
N GLY A 42 -11.06 -17.49 4.62
CA GLY A 42 -9.71 -18.06 4.59
C GLY A 42 -8.81 -17.41 3.52
N LEU A 43 -9.33 -17.27 2.29
CA LEU A 43 -8.61 -16.62 1.19
C LEU A 43 -8.30 -15.16 1.49
N LEU A 44 -9.29 -14.39 1.94
CA LEU A 44 -9.14 -12.98 2.30
C LEU A 44 -8.09 -12.78 3.39
N ARG A 45 -8.11 -13.62 4.44
CA ARG A 45 -7.11 -13.59 5.51
C ARG A 45 -5.71 -13.86 4.97
N GLY A 46 -5.54 -14.93 4.19
CA GLY A 46 -4.24 -15.26 3.59
C GLY A 46 -3.70 -14.15 2.69
N HIS A 47 -4.57 -13.50 1.90
CA HIS A 47 -4.16 -12.34 1.09
C HIS A 47 -3.76 -11.13 1.93
N ILE A 48 -4.50 -10.81 3.00
CA ILE A 48 -4.13 -9.73 3.92
C ILE A 48 -2.79 -10.02 4.60
N GLU A 49 -2.61 -11.24 5.13
CA GLU A 49 -1.36 -11.68 5.76
C GLU A 49 -0.17 -11.60 4.81
N ARG A 50 -0.37 -11.93 3.52
CA ARG A 50 0.65 -11.80 2.47
C ARG A 50 0.97 -10.33 2.12
N LEU A 51 -0.05 -9.46 2.08
CA LEU A 51 0.08 -8.08 1.60
C LEU A 51 0.58 -7.08 2.65
N ILE A 52 0.25 -7.30 3.93
CA ILE A 52 0.73 -6.47 5.05
C ILE A 52 2.25 -6.19 5.00
N PRO A 53 3.14 -7.21 4.93
CA PRO A 53 4.58 -6.96 4.93
C PRO A 53 5.05 -6.14 3.71
N GLU A 54 4.35 -6.25 2.59
CA GLU A 54 4.69 -5.57 1.34
C GLU A 54 4.31 -4.08 1.41
N VAL A 55 3.17 -3.76 2.04
CA VAL A 55 2.79 -2.38 2.37
C VAL A 55 3.76 -1.77 3.38
N GLU A 56 4.14 -2.52 4.43
CA GLU A 56 5.11 -2.05 5.42
C GLU A 56 6.49 -1.77 4.79
N GLN A 57 6.95 -2.65 3.89
CA GLN A 57 8.20 -2.45 3.15
C GLN A 57 8.10 -1.23 2.22
N ALA A 58 7.02 -1.08 1.45
CA ALA A 58 6.82 0.06 0.57
C ALA A 58 6.75 1.38 1.37
N ALA A 59 6.08 1.37 2.53
CA ALA A 59 6.01 2.49 3.46
C ALA A 59 7.38 2.82 4.07
N ALA A 60 8.20 1.81 4.39
CA ALA A 60 9.54 2.00 4.93
C ALA A 60 10.46 2.78 3.96
N GLN A 61 10.22 2.67 2.65
CA GLN A 61 10.95 3.39 1.59
C GLN A 61 10.51 4.86 1.41
N ARG A 62 9.53 5.32 2.19
CA ARG A 62 9.02 6.70 2.19
C ARG A 62 9.55 7.48 3.41
N PRO A 63 9.80 8.80 3.27
CA PRO A 63 10.05 9.70 4.39
C PRO A 63 9.03 9.54 5.52
N VAL A 64 9.47 9.80 6.75
CA VAL A 64 8.66 9.59 7.96
C VAL A 64 7.47 10.55 8.05
N ASP A 65 7.59 11.72 7.44
CA ASP A 65 6.64 12.82 7.41
C ASP A 65 5.67 12.77 6.22
N GLU A 66 5.85 11.84 5.28
CA GLU A 66 4.94 11.69 4.14
C GLU A 66 3.57 11.11 4.57
N VAL A 67 2.50 11.85 4.28
CA VAL A 67 1.12 11.44 4.59
C VAL A 67 0.77 10.04 4.05
N PRO A 68 1.11 9.65 2.80
CA PRO A 68 0.83 8.30 2.30
C PRO A 68 1.43 7.18 3.16
N ARG A 69 2.62 7.38 3.74
CA ARG A 69 3.25 6.42 4.66
C ARG A 69 2.40 6.24 5.91
N TYR A 70 2.01 7.33 6.56
CA TYR A 70 1.25 7.29 7.81
C TYR A 70 -0.11 6.59 7.62
N VAL A 71 -0.84 6.98 6.57
CA VAL A 71 -2.18 6.41 6.28
C VAL A 71 -2.08 4.91 5.98
N ALA A 72 -1.08 4.47 5.22
CA ALA A 72 -0.88 3.06 4.92
C ALA A 72 -0.56 2.23 6.17
N LEU A 73 0.29 2.73 7.08
CA LEU A 73 0.62 2.03 8.33
C LEU A 73 -0.57 1.96 9.30
N ALA A 74 -1.42 2.99 9.32
CA ALA A 74 -2.69 2.95 10.06
C ALA A 74 -3.61 1.86 9.51
N CYS A 75 -3.72 1.75 8.17
CA CYS A 75 -4.50 0.68 7.53
C CYS A 75 -3.97 -0.72 7.86
N VAL A 76 -2.64 -0.91 7.88
CA VAL A 76 -2.01 -2.17 8.32
C VAL A 76 -2.41 -2.53 9.75
N THR A 77 -2.41 -1.55 10.66
CA THR A 77 -2.78 -1.77 12.06
C THR A 77 -4.23 -2.20 12.20
N GLU A 78 -5.14 -1.54 11.48
CA GLU A 78 -6.55 -1.92 11.44
C GLU A 78 -6.78 -3.30 10.83
N ALA A 79 -6.05 -3.64 9.75
CA ALA A 79 -6.11 -4.95 9.12
C ALA A 79 -5.66 -6.07 10.06
N ARG A 80 -4.57 -5.87 10.82
CA ARG A 80 -4.12 -6.81 11.87
C ARG A 80 -5.20 -7.02 12.93
N GLY A 81 -5.79 -5.94 13.44
CA GLY A 81 -6.89 -6.05 14.40
C GLY A 81 -8.09 -6.86 13.88
N LYS A 82 -8.39 -6.77 12.59
CA LYS A 82 -9.44 -7.59 11.95
C LYS A 82 -9.05 -9.06 11.76
N LEU A 83 -7.76 -9.36 11.61
CA LEU A 83 -7.26 -10.74 11.58
C LEU A 83 -7.32 -11.40 12.97
N GLU A 84 -7.10 -10.62 14.03
CA GLU A 84 -7.14 -11.09 15.42
C GLU A 84 -8.57 -11.19 15.97
N ALA A 85 -9.54 -10.55 15.33
CA ALA A 85 -10.93 -10.59 15.74
C ALA A 85 -11.50 -12.03 15.74
N VAL A 86 -12.31 -12.32 16.76
CA VAL A 86 -12.96 -13.63 16.95
C VAL A 86 -13.76 -14.02 15.68
N PRO A 87 -13.59 -15.24 15.16
CA PRO A 87 -14.36 -15.72 14.03
C PRO A 87 -15.87 -15.72 14.29
N ALA A 88 -16.65 -15.31 13.28
CA ALA A 88 -18.10 -15.38 13.35
C ALA A 88 -18.60 -16.83 13.34
N LEU A 89 -19.62 -17.13 14.15
CA LEU A 89 -20.22 -18.48 14.24
C LEU A 89 -21.53 -18.63 13.45
N LEU A 90 -22.22 -17.51 13.19
CA LEU A 90 -23.48 -17.51 12.43
C LEU A 90 -23.25 -17.07 10.98
N PRO A 91 -24.00 -17.61 10.01
CA PRO A 91 -23.78 -17.33 8.59
C PRO A 91 -23.87 -15.83 8.23
N TYR A 92 -24.82 -15.11 8.83
CA TYR A 92 -24.95 -13.66 8.64
C TYR A 92 -23.72 -12.89 9.14
N ASP A 93 -23.21 -13.26 10.30
CA ASP A 93 -22.01 -12.66 10.89
C ASP A 93 -20.76 -12.97 10.09
N MET A 94 -20.70 -14.16 9.47
CA MET A 94 -19.64 -14.57 8.55
C MET A 94 -19.64 -13.74 7.27
N ALA A 95 -20.79 -13.49 6.65
CA ALA A 95 -20.89 -12.61 5.48
C ALA A 95 -20.47 -11.17 5.82
N ALA A 96 -20.82 -10.68 7.01
CA ALA A 96 -20.35 -9.39 7.50
C ALA A 96 -18.83 -9.38 7.76
N GLN A 97 -18.28 -10.46 8.32
CA GLN A 97 -16.84 -10.64 8.54
C GLN A 97 -16.08 -10.65 7.20
N ALA A 98 -16.55 -11.45 6.24
CA ALA A 98 -15.95 -11.55 4.91
C ALA A 98 -15.91 -10.17 4.22
N ARG A 99 -17.00 -9.40 4.30
CA ARG A 99 -17.03 -8.01 3.78
C ARG A 99 -16.06 -7.06 4.49
N ARG A 100 -15.92 -7.16 5.81
CA ARG A 100 -14.96 -6.35 6.58
C ARG A 100 -13.52 -6.65 6.14
N LEU A 101 -13.19 -7.93 5.96
CA LEU A 101 -11.89 -8.35 5.44
C LEU A 101 -11.69 -7.91 3.99
N GLY A 102 -12.71 -8.06 3.13
CA GLY A 102 -12.67 -7.60 1.74
C GLY A 102 -12.38 -6.11 1.61
N ARG A 103 -13.03 -5.26 2.42
CA ARG A 103 -12.73 -3.81 2.44
C ARG A 103 -11.30 -3.51 2.90
N SER A 104 -10.80 -4.24 3.89
CA SER A 104 -9.40 -4.11 4.32
C SER A 104 -8.43 -4.52 3.22
N LEU A 105 -8.71 -5.60 2.50
CA LEU A 105 -7.85 -6.05 1.40
C LEU A 105 -7.81 -5.01 0.27
N VAL A 106 -8.95 -4.43 -0.12
CA VAL A 106 -8.98 -3.32 -1.10
C VAL A 106 -8.14 -2.14 -0.65
N ALA A 107 -8.35 -1.66 0.57
CA ALA A 107 -7.61 -0.51 1.09
C ALA A 107 -6.09 -0.78 1.12
N LEU A 108 -5.68 -2.00 1.50
CA LEU A 108 -4.26 -2.39 1.45
C LEU A 108 -3.72 -2.45 0.01
N CYS A 109 -4.49 -2.95 -0.96
CA CYS A 109 -4.10 -2.95 -2.37
C CYS A 109 -3.91 -1.52 -2.88
N ASP A 110 -4.84 -0.62 -2.58
CA ASP A 110 -4.78 0.77 -3.01
C ASP A 110 -3.60 1.51 -2.34
N HIS A 111 -3.33 1.25 -1.06
CA HIS A 111 -2.15 1.78 -0.38
C HIS A 111 -0.85 1.22 -0.92
N TYR A 112 -0.79 -0.09 -1.21
CA TYR A 112 0.38 -0.71 -1.82
C TYR A 112 0.67 -0.08 -3.18
N GLU A 113 -0.34 0.04 -4.04
CA GLU A 113 -0.20 0.69 -5.35
C GLU A 113 0.21 2.16 -5.18
N ALA A 114 -0.44 2.95 -4.33
CA ALA A 114 -0.07 4.36 -4.11
C ALA A 114 1.36 4.54 -3.57
N LEU A 115 1.84 3.60 -2.75
CA LEU A 115 3.22 3.59 -2.24
C LEU A 115 4.22 3.04 -3.26
N ALA A 116 3.79 2.18 -4.18
CA ALA A 116 4.60 1.66 -5.28
C ALA A 116 4.64 2.62 -6.48
N ASP A 117 3.60 3.43 -6.64
CA ASP A 117 3.42 4.32 -7.77
C ASP A 117 4.37 5.54 -7.69
N VAL A 118 4.54 6.09 -8.88
CA VAL A 118 5.51 7.05 -9.34
C VAL A 118 5.69 8.23 -8.39
N ARG A 119 6.93 8.42 -7.92
CA ARG A 119 7.34 9.69 -7.33
C ARG A 119 7.46 10.69 -8.47
N VAL A 120 7.07 11.94 -8.29
CA VAL A 120 7.33 13.00 -9.29
C VAL A 120 8.56 13.79 -8.88
N CYS A 121 9.41 14.11 -9.86
CA CYS A 121 10.56 14.96 -9.64
C CYS A 121 10.08 16.40 -9.44
N LEU A 122 10.30 16.97 -8.25
CA LEU A 122 9.86 18.34 -7.91
C LEU A 122 10.43 19.44 -8.83
N ALA A 123 11.46 19.13 -9.60
CA ALA A 123 12.14 20.08 -10.49
C ALA A 123 11.61 20.09 -11.93
N CYS A 124 11.03 18.97 -12.40
CA CYS A 124 10.57 18.87 -13.79
C CYS A 124 9.20 18.20 -13.94
N ASP A 125 8.53 17.94 -12.81
CA ASP A 125 7.21 17.31 -12.69
C ASP A 125 7.07 15.96 -13.41
N ARG A 126 8.19 15.33 -13.76
CA ARG A 126 8.20 14.02 -14.43
C ARG A 126 8.24 12.87 -13.43
N PRO A 127 7.62 11.73 -13.76
CA PRO A 127 7.82 10.47 -13.07
C PRO A 127 9.30 10.14 -12.82
N ILE A 128 9.63 9.86 -11.57
CA ILE A 128 10.84 9.17 -11.13
C ILE A 128 10.51 7.69 -11.15
N ARG A 129 11.17 6.96 -12.05
CA ARG A 129 10.97 5.52 -12.16
C ARG A 129 11.77 4.76 -11.10
N PRO A 130 11.35 3.54 -10.73
CA PRO A 130 12.14 2.68 -9.86
C PRO A 130 13.57 2.47 -10.41
N GLY A 131 14.58 2.70 -9.57
CA GLY A 131 16.00 2.54 -9.93
C GLY A 131 16.67 3.79 -10.51
N GLU A 132 15.93 4.87 -10.77
CA GLU A 132 16.53 6.15 -11.16
C GLU A 132 17.21 6.82 -9.97
N ALA A 133 18.39 7.41 -10.21
CA ALA A 133 19.15 8.11 -9.19
C ALA A 133 18.42 9.41 -8.79
N THR A 134 18.21 9.57 -7.48
CA THR A 134 17.46 10.70 -6.93
C THR A 134 18.15 11.26 -5.69
N GLN A 135 18.01 12.57 -5.51
CA GLN A 135 18.44 13.27 -4.31
C GLN A 135 17.23 13.82 -3.55
N PRO A 136 17.29 13.87 -2.20
CA PRO A 136 16.37 14.69 -1.42
C PRO A 136 16.47 16.14 -1.87
N TYR A 137 15.33 16.81 -1.99
CA TYR A 137 15.26 18.22 -2.31
C TYR A 137 14.36 18.91 -1.30
N ASP A 138 14.97 19.75 -0.47
CA ASP A 138 14.29 20.65 0.44
C ASP A 138 14.37 22.06 -0.16
N GLN A 139 13.21 22.65 -0.47
CA GLN A 139 13.14 24.02 -0.94
C GLN A 139 12.70 24.92 0.22
N ASP A 140 13.64 25.71 0.73
CA ASP A 140 13.32 26.82 1.63
C ASP A 140 12.49 27.85 0.85
N SER A 141 11.19 27.90 1.12
CA SER A 141 10.36 28.98 0.59
C SER A 141 10.70 30.27 1.34
N PRO A 142 11.20 31.33 0.68
CA PRO A 142 11.53 32.60 1.34
C PRO A 142 10.28 33.32 1.91
N SER A 143 9.09 32.85 1.56
CA SER A 143 7.79 33.43 1.95
C SER A 143 7.21 32.87 3.25
N GLY A 144 7.93 31.98 3.97
CA GLY A 144 7.41 31.34 5.19
C GLY A 144 6.31 30.30 4.94
N GLY A 145 6.17 29.81 3.71
CA GLY A 145 5.28 28.69 3.36
C GLY A 145 5.86 27.36 3.82
N ALA A 146 4.99 26.35 4.01
CA ALA A 146 5.39 25.00 4.41
C ALA A 146 6.50 24.45 3.49
N MET A 147 7.58 23.93 4.09
CA MET A 147 8.65 23.23 3.36
C MET A 147 8.03 22.11 2.52
N ARG A 148 8.30 22.12 1.22
CA ARG A 148 8.01 20.98 0.35
C ARG A 148 9.23 20.09 0.35
N SER A 149 9.25 19.10 1.24
CA SER A 149 10.19 17.99 1.19
C SER A 149 9.80 17.05 0.04
N GLY A 150 10.76 16.63 -0.77
CA GLY A 150 10.52 15.64 -1.82
C GLY A 150 11.80 15.20 -2.51
N ARG A 151 11.66 14.65 -3.72
CA ARG A 151 12.80 14.12 -4.49
C ARG A 151 12.91 14.78 -5.85
N VAL A 152 14.15 14.89 -6.31
CA VAL A 152 14.48 15.29 -7.68
C VAL A 152 15.41 14.25 -8.30
N HIS A 153 15.36 14.09 -9.63
CA HIS A 153 16.39 13.34 -10.34
C HIS A 153 17.76 13.99 -10.09
N ASP A 154 18.82 13.18 -10.03
CA ASP A 154 20.19 13.68 -9.93
C ASP A 154 20.52 14.68 -11.04
N CYS A 155 20.00 14.46 -12.26
CA CYS A 155 20.19 15.38 -13.38
C CYS A 155 19.41 16.70 -13.21
N CYS A 156 18.33 16.70 -12.43
CA CYS A 156 17.48 17.86 -12.23
C CYS A 156 17.92 18.75 -11.05
N ILE A 157 18.82 18.29 -10.19
CA ILE A 157 19.23 19.04 -8.99
C ILE A 157 19.89 20.39 -9.33
N ASN A 158 20.65 20.43 -10.42
CA ASN A 158 21.36 21.64 -10.83
C ASN A 158 20.42 22.65 -11.52
N THR A 159 19.36 22.19 -12.19
CA THR A 159 18.38 23.07 -12.85
C THR A 159 17.54 23.89 -11.86
N VAL A 160 17.25 23.36 -10.67
CA VAL A 160 16.42 24.07 -9.67
C VAL A 160 17.17 25.20 -8.96
N ARG A 161 18.51 25.17 -8.97
CA ARG A 161 19.35 26.20 -8.31
C ARG A 161 19.48 27.49 -9.12
N TYR A 162 19.16 27.47 -10.42
CA TYR A 162 19.35 28.62 -11.32
C TYR A 162 18.08 29.42 -11.61
N SER A 163 16.89 28.89 -11.32
CA SER A 163 15.60 29.56 -11.54
C SER A 163 15.15 30.45 -10.37
N GLY A 164 15.92 30.51 -9.28
CA GLY A 164 15.62 31.31 -8.09
C GLY A 164 16.46 32.59 -7.93
N ARG A 165 17.03 33.14 -9.01
CA ARG A 165 17.80 34.39 -8.97
C ARG A 165 17.07 35.52 -9.68
#